data_AF-Q7R8R0-F1
#
_entry.id   AF-Q7R8R0-F1
#
_cell.length_a   1.000
_cell.length_b   1.000
_cell.length_c   1.000
_cell.angle_alpha   90.00
_cell.angle_beta   90.00
_cell.angle_gamma   90.00
#
_symmetry.space_group_name_H-M   'P 1'
#
loop_
_entity.id
_entity.type
_entity.pdbx_description
1 polymer ?
#
loop_
_entity_poly.entity_id
_entity_poly.type
_entity_poly.pdbx_seq_one_letter_code
_entity_poly.pdbx_strand_id
1 'polypeptide(L)'
;MLTSTVCKEFDSLREKIPDELDDPVNYMSTSGTLTLYCPDNQCKTYNNIVNGGCIWLLDTFYGGKTVFSHYANKNIDIVVYIMMWLGYKLNHKLNTEFSNINEFYDKHMKNYHKYTKKIYDVDGYSSYNDLIDTHNYVLNIPKEDISKFYDAFKSLCKLYTECDDSESDYNSYLEKTQEFVKKYEQLKDLDISENESYRQLFSILSKDYDNLKNKCSYFPPLLTYSLISIAFIFVAIPIFLGISYKYSLFGFRKRFQKQKLREKIKNIMKKMIH
;
A
#
# COMPACT_ATOMS: atom_id res chain seq x y z
N MET A 1 3.39 -13.37 13.80
CA MET A 1 4.39 -12.72 12.94
C MET A 1 4.00 -12.99 11.49
N LEU A 2 4.22 -12.03 10.60
CA LEU A 2 4.10 -12.23 9.16
C LEU A 2 5.09 -13.29 8.67
N THR A 3 4.69 -14.05 7.65
CA THR A 3 5.50 -15.10 7.00
C THR A 3 5.34 -15.00 5.48
N SER A 4 6.25 -15.61 4.71
CA SER A 4 6.07 -15.71 3.27
C SER A 4 4.83 -16.51 2.88
N THR A 5 4.43 -17.49 3.69
CA THR A 5 3.16 -18.22 3.50
C THR A 5 1.96 -17.28 3.51
N VAL A 6 1.88 -16.36 4.48
CA VAL A 6 0.82 -15.35 4.51
C VAL A 6 0.85 -14.50 3.24
N CYS A 7 2.03 -14.03 2.83
CA CYS A 7 2.19 -13.23 1.63
C CYS A 7 1.77 -13.96 0.35
N LYS A 8 2.07 -15.25 0.22
CA LYS A 8 1.67 -16.10 -0.91
C LYS A 8 0.15 -16.23 -1.05
N GLU A 9 -0.58 -16.30 0.05
CA GLU A 9 -2.05 -16.34 0.01
C GLU A 9 -2.64 -14.99 -0.44
N PHE A 10 -2.04 -13.86 -0.02
CA PHE A 10 -2.41 -12.55 -0.54
C PHE A 10 -2.07 -12.40 -2.04
N ASP A 11 -0.94 -12.93 -2.49
CA ASP A 11 -0.59 -12.98 -3.92
C ASP A 11 -1.59 -13.83 -4.72
N SER A 12 -1.93 -15.01 -4.20
CA SER A 12 -2.92 -15.91 -4.80
C SER A 12 -4.30 -15.25 -4.93
N LEU A 13 -4.67 -14.39 -3.97
CA LEU A 13 -5.89 -13.59 -4.09
C LEU A 13 -5.74 -12.46 -5.10
N ARG A 14 -4.59 -11.78 -5.16
CA ARG A 14 -4.33 -10.71 -6.15
C ARG A 14 -4.36 -11.22 -7.58
N GLU A 15 -3.92 -12.45 -7.85
CA GLU A 15 -4.05 -13.06 -9.17
C GLU A 15 -5.52 -13.22 -9.60
N LYS A 16 -6.40 -13.54 -8.65
CA LYS A 16 -7.84 -13.68 -8.89
C LYS A 16 -8.59 -12.35 -8.87
N ILE A 17 -8.08 -11.39 -8.08
CA ILE A 17 -8.61 -10.04 -7.90
C ILE A 17 -7.47 -9.03 -8.08
N PRO A 18 -7.09 -8.73 -9.33
CA PRO A 18 -6.02 -7.76 -9.61
C PRO A 18 -6.28 -6.39 -9.00
N ASP A 19 -5.20 -5.67 -8.68
CA ASP A 19 -5.26 -4.31 -8.12
C ASP A 19 -5.67 -3.26 -9.17
N GLU A 20 -5.38 -3.49 -10.46
CA GLU A 20 -5.51 -2.50 -11.56
C GLU A 20 -6.77 -2.66 -12.44
N LEU A 21 -7.84 -3.32 -11.97
CA LEU A 21 -9.03 -3.55 -12.79
C LEU A 21 -10.12 -2.48 -12.58
N ASP A 22 -10.50 -1.81 -13.68
CA ASP A 22 -11.65 -0.90 -13.76
C ASP A 22 -13.02 -1.62 -13.62
N ASP A 23 -13.10 -2.91 -14.00
CA ASP A 23 -14.31 -3.74 -13.79
C ASP A 23 -13.99 -5.21 -13.46
N PRO A 24 -13.92 -5.57 -12.17
CA PRO A 24 -13.55 -6.91 -11.71
C PRO A 24 -14.65 -7.98 -11.90
N VAL A 25 -15.88 -7.57 -12.27
CA VAL A 25 -17.05 -8.46 -12.34
C VAL A 25 -16.91 -9.52 -13.44
N ASN A 26 -16.33 -9.13 -14.57
CA ASN A 26 -16.22 -10.01 -15.74
C ASN A 26 -15.11 -11.08 -15.58
N TYR A 27 -14.04 -10.76 -14.84
CA TYR A 27 -12.90 -11.68 -14.64
C TYR A 27 -13.19 -12.71 -13.55
N MET A 28 -13.74 -12.29 -12.41
CA MET A 28 -13.93 -13.20 -11.27
C MET A 28 -15.00 -14.27 -11.51
N SER A 29 -16.01 -13.97 -12.34
CA SER A 29 -17.06 -14.92 -12.76
C SER A 29 -16.52 -16.22 -13.37
N THR A 30 -15.23 -16.27 -13.73
CA THR A 30 -14.57 -17.45 -14.31
C THR A 30 -13.80 -18.34 -13.30
N SER A 31 -13.65 -17.94 -12.03
CA SER A 31 -12.81 -18.64 -11.04
C SER A 31 -13.62 -19.39 -9.94
N GLY A 32 -13.84 -20.69 -10.15
CA GLY A 32 -14.84 -21.48 -9.41
C GLY A 32 -14.67 -21.64 -7.89
N THR A 33 -13.48 -21.47 -7.30
CA THR A 33 -13.30 -21.68 -5.85
C THR A 33 -13.65 -20.43 -5.03
N LEU A 34 -13.41 -19.24 -5.56
CA LEU A 34 -13.69 -18.00 -4.82
C LEU A 34 -15.18 -17.64 -4.82
N THR A 35 -15.93 -18.13 -5.81
CA THR A 35 -17.38 -17.91 -5.92
C THR A 35 -18.17 -18.49 -4.74
N LEU A 36 -17.67 -19.57 -4.14
CA LEU A 36 -18.22 -20.18 -2.92
C LEU A 36 -18.13 -19.26 -1.70
N TYR A 37 -17.28 -18.23 -1.74
CA TYR A 37 -17.09 -17.28 -0.65
C TYR A 37 -18.01 -16.07 -0.76
N CYS A 38 -18.52 -15.75 -1.96
CA CYS A 38 -19.40 -14.61 -2.18
C CYS A 38 -20.75 -14.77 -1.47
N PRO A 39 -21.30 -13.68 -0.88
CA PRO A 39 -22.59 -13.73 -0.18
C PRO A 39 -23.79 -14.22 -1.01
N ASP A 40 -23.76 -14.00 -2.32
CA ASP A 40 -24.78 -14.41 -3.29
C ASP A 40 -24.47 -15.76 -3.98
N ASN A 41 -23.36 -16.41 -3.61
CA ASN A 41 -22.78 -17.59 -4.24
C ASN A 41 -22.53 -17.45 -5.77
N GLN A 42 -22.55 -16.22 -6.29
CA GLN A 42 -22.50 -15.94 -7.72
C GLN A 42 -21.55 -14.77 -8.06
N CYS A 43 -21.07 -14.03 -7.06
CA CYS A 43 -20.18 -12.88 -7.19
C CYS A 43 -20.63 -11.86 -8.24
N LYS A 44 -21.94 -11.58 -8.32
CA LYS A 44 -22.51 -10.75 -9.41
C LYS A 44 -22.12 -9.28 -9.34
N THR A 45 -21.72 -8.82 -8.16
CA THR A 45 -21.40 -7.42 -7.91
C THR A 45 -19.98 -7.32 -7.37
N TYR A 46 -19.32 -6.20 -7.67
CA TYR A 46 -18.00 -5.92 -7.09
C TYR A 46 -17.99 -5.99 -5.56
N ASN A 47 -19.07 -5.56 -4.91
CA ASN A 47 -19.16 -5.59 -3.44
C ASN A 47 -19.18 -7.04 -2.93
N ASN A 48 -19.89 -7.94 -3.63
CA ASN A 48 -19.89 -9.37 -3.31
C ASN A 48 -18.53 -10.03 -3.58
N ILE A 49 -17.86 -9.64 -4.67
CA ILE A 49 -16.50 -10.07 -5.05
C ILE A 49 -15.50 -9.73 -3.94
N VAL A 50 -15.45 -8.46 -3.53
CA VAL A 50 -14.54 -7.98 -2.49
C VAL A 50 -14.86 -8.60 -1.13
N ASN A 51 -16.14 -8.69 -0.76
CA ASN A 51 -16.56 -9.35 0.46
C ASN A 51 -16.17 -10.85 0.44
N GLY A 52 -16.38 -11.53 -0.69
CA GLY A 52 -15.97 -12.92 -0.90
C GLY A 52 -14.46 -13.12 -0.76
N GLY A 53 -13.65 -12.23 -1.32
CA GLY A 53 -12.20 -12.24 -1.15
C GLY A 53 -11.76 -12.03 0.31
N CYS A 54 -12.46 -11.15 1.05
CA CYS A 54 -12.22 -10.95 2.48
C CYS A 54 -12.53 -12.23 3.29
N ILE A 55 -13.69 -12.85 3.05
CA ILE A 55 -14.07 -14.12 3.70
C ILE A 55 -13.07 -15.21 3.33
N TRP A 56 -12.62 -15.28 2.08
CA TRP A 56 -11.62 -16.25 1.66
C TRP A 56 -10.31 -16.10 2.45
N LEU A 57 -9.78 -14.87 2.61
CA LEU A 57 -8.59 -14.64 3.44
C LEU A 57 -8.84 -15.05 4.90
N LEU A 58 -9.99 -14.68 5.46
CA LEU A 58 -10.35 -15.02 6.83
C LEU A 58 -10.43 -16.54 7.04
N ASP A 59 -11.00 -17.28 6.09
CA ASP A 59 -11.07 -18.74 6.17
C ASP A 59 -9.70 -19.39 6.00
N THR A 60 -8.88 -18.89 5.07
CA THR A 60 -7.50 -19.34 4.85
C THR A 60 -6.60 -19.15 6.07
N PHE A 61 -6.80 -18.11 6.87
CA PHE A 61 -5.97 -17.83 8.05
C PHE A 61 -6.60 -18.25 9.38
N TYR A 62 -7.94 -18.29 9.46
CA TYR A 62 -8.68 -18.40 10.72
C TYR A 62 -9.84 -19.40 10.66
N GLY A 63 -10.00 -20.20 9.61
CA GLY A 63 -11.10 -21.17 9.45
C GLY A 63 -11.17 -22.26 10.53
N GLY A 64 -10.13 -22.40 11.35
CA GLY A 64 -10.13 -23.26 12.52
C GLY A 64 -8.74 -23.38 13.14
N LYS A 65 -8.63 -24.14 14.24
CA LYS A 65 -7.40 -24.30 15.04
C LYS A 65 -6.18 -24.71 14.21
N THR A 66 -6.32 -25.73 13.37
CA THR A 66 -5.21 -26.25 12.55
C THR A 66 -4.75 -25.22 11.53
N VAL A 67 -5.70 -24.57 10.85
CA VAL A 67 -5.44 -23.54 9.85
C VAL A 67 -4.75 -22.33 10.49
N PHE A 68 -5.27 -21.85 11.62
CA PHE A 68 -4.71 -20.73 12.38
C PHE A 68 -3.29 -21.00 12.89
N SER A 69 -3.02 -22.23 13.35
CA SER A 69 -1.66 -22.59 13.76
C SER A 69 -0.71 -22.70 12.58
N HIS A 70 -1.17 -23.18 11.42
CA HIS A 70 -0.32 -23.45 10.27
C HIS A 70 -0.02 -22.17 9.45
N TYR A 71 -1.07 -21.47 9.03
CA TYR A 71 -0.94 -20.33 8.11
C TYR A 71 -0.67 -19.03 8.85
N ALA A 72 -1.38 -18.78 9.94
CA ALA A 72 -1.26 -17.54 10.71
C ALA A 72 -0.20 -17.62 11.83
N ASN A 73 0.37 -18.79 12.10
CA ASN A 73 1.30 -19.01 13.22
C ASN A 73 0.76 -18.42 14.54
N LYS A 74 -0.53 -18.66 14.80
CA LYS A 74 -1.28 -18.14 15.96
C LYS A 74 -1.26 -16.60 16.10
N ASN A 75 -1.07 -15.88 14.99
CA ASN A 75 -1.03 -14.42 14.98
C ASN A 75 -2.36 -13.83 14.51
N ILE A 76 -3.08 -13.18 15.42
CA ILE A 76 -4.34 -12.49 15.07
C ILE A 76 -4.09 -11.18 14.30
N ASP A 77 -2.88 -10.61 14.38
CA ASP A 77 -2.55 -9.34 13.72
C ASP A 77 -2.68 -9.42 12.18
N ILE A 78 -2.72 -10.62 11.59
CA ILE A 78 -2.93 -10.78 10.13
C ILE A 78 -4.28 -10.20 9.70
N VAL A 79 -5.27 -10.15 10.59
CA VAL A 79 -6.58 -9.55 10.28
C VAL A 79 -6.44 -8.08 9.88
N VAL A 80 -5.46 -7.37 10.44
CA VAL A 80 -5.18 -5.97 10.09
C VAL A 80 -4.81 -5.85 8.62
N TYR A 81 -3.97 -6.74 8.10
CA TYR A 81 -3.61 -6.76 6.68
C TYR A 81 -4.78 -7.15 5.77
N ILE A 82 -5.69 -8.03 6.24
CA ILE A 82 -6.92 -8.37 5.52
C ILE A 82 -7.83 -7.13 5.41
N MET A 83 -7.97 -6.36 6.50
CA MET A 83 -8.79 -5.16 6.52
C MET A 83 -8.15 -4.01 5.72
N MET A 84 -6.82 -3.90 5.70
CA MET A 84 -6.10 -2.99 4.81
C MET A 84 -6.34 -3.34 3.34
N TRP A 85 -6.28 -4.63 2.97
CA TRP A 85 -6.59 -5.11 1.63
C TRP A 85 -8.04 -4.76 1.24
N LEU A 86 -9.00 -5.00 2.14
CA LEU A 86 -10.40 -4.66 1.93
C LEU A 86 -10.56 -3.16 1.65
N GLY A 87 -9.95 -2.32 2.48
CA GLY A 87 -9.99 -0.88 2.32
C GLY A 87 -9.36 -0.37 1.02
N TYR A 88 -8.21 -0.93 0.67
CA TYR A 88 -7.54 -0.63 -0.60
C TYR A 88 -8.43 -0.98 -1.80
N LYS A 89 -9.05 -2.16 -1.80
CA LYS A 89 -9.96 -2.59 -2.87
C LYS A 89 -11.19 -1.68 -2.96
N LEU A 90 -11.79 -1.34 -1.84
CA LEU A 90 -12.97 -0.47 -1.82
C LEU A 90 -12.65 0.99 -2.18
N ASN A 91 -11.39 1.43 -2.19
CA ASN A 91 -11.00 2.84 -2.36
C ASN A 91 -11.65 3.55 -3.56
N HIS A 92 -11.83 2.85 -4.70
CA HIS A 92 -12.49 3.42 -5.89
C HIS A 92 -14.01 3.57 -5.76
N LYS A 93 -14.64 2.88 -4.79
CA LYS A 93 -16.07 2.99 -4.45
C LYS A 93 -16.34 3.88 -3.24
N LEU A 94 -15.30 4.14 -2.44
CA LEU A 94 -15.40 5.06 -1.33
C LEU A 94 -15.61 6.48 -1.87
N ASN A 95 -16.60 7.18 -1.30
CA ASN A 95 -17.19 8.47 -1.68
C ASN A 95 -18.32 8.40 -2.74
N THR A 96 -18.55 7.26 -3.40
CA THR A 96 -19.67 7.08 -4.34
C THR A 96 -20.76 6.16 -3.80
N GLU A 97 -20.37 5.03 -3.21
CA GLU A 97 -21.31 4.05 -2.63
C GLU A 97 -21.23 3.99 -1.10
N PHE A 98 -20.07 4.26 -0.51
CA PHE A 98 -19.82 4.23 0.93
C PHE A 98 -18.95 5.41 1.35
N SER A 99 -19.21 5.99 2.52
CA SER A 99 -18.41 7.06 3.11
C SER A 99 -17.03 6.60 3.60
N ASN A 100 -16.94 5.36 4.11
CA ASN A 100 -15.70 4.74 4.60
C ASN A 100 -15.85 3.21 4.66
N ILE A 101 -14.77 2.54 5.08
CA ILE A 101 -14.73 1.07 5.21
C ILE A 101 -15.69 0.59 6.30
N ASN A 102 -15.84 1.34 7.39
CA ASN A 102 -16.76 1.00 8.48
C ASN A 102 -18.22 0.87 8.00
N GLU A 103 -18.67 1.77 7.11
CA GLU A 103 -20.02 1.68 6.52
C GLU A 103 -20.20 0.40 5.70
N PHE A 104 -19.19 -0.01 4.93
CA PHE A 104 -19.22 -1.28 4.22
C PHE A 104 -19.29 -2.47 5.19
N TYR A 105 -18.48 -2.45 6.26
CA TYR A 105 -18.49 -3.49 7.29
C TYR A 105 -19.86 -3.64 7.95
N ASP A 106 -20.46 -2.55 8.43
CA ASP A 106 -21.76 -2.56 9.09
C ASP A 106 -22.88 -3.06 8.15
N LYS A 107 -22.85 -2.66 6.87
CA LYS A 107 -23.90 -2.99 5.90
C LYS A 107 -23.78 -4.39 5.30
N HIS A 108 -22.56 -4.86 5.04
CA HIS A 108 -22.32 -6.06 4.22
C HIS A 108 -21.59 -7.20 4.94
N MET A 109 -20.99 -6.97 6.11
CA MET A 109 -20.16 -7.98 6.78
C MET A 109 -20.71 -8.34 8.17
N LYS A 110 -20.91 -7.36 9.05
CA LYS A 110 -21.16 -7.54 10.49
C LYS A 110 -22.29 -8.52 10.83
N ASN A 111 -23.39 -8.49 10.09
CA ASN A 111 -24.55 -9.36 10.35
C ASN A 111 -24.59 -10.59 9.41
N TYR A 112 -23.62 -10.75 8.52
CA TYR A 112 -23.60 -11.86 7.58
C TYR A 112 -23.10 -13.15 8.26
N HIS A 113 -23.85 -14.24 8.06
CA HIS A 113 -23.70 -15.48 8.83
C HIS A 113 -22.28 -16.07 8.82
N LYS A 114 -21.49 -15.87 7.77
CA LYS A 114 -20.09 -16.34 7.73
C LYS A 114 -19.20 -15.60 8.72
N TYR A 115 -19.43 -14.30 8.96
CA TYR A 115 -18.65 -13.53 9.93
C TYR A 115 -19.09 -13.77 11.38
N THR A 116 -20.38 -14.03 11.59
CA THR A 116 -20.94 -14.32 12.93
C THR A 116 -20.79 -15.77 13.35
N LYS A 117 -20.38 -16.67 12.43
CA LYS A 117 -20.24 -18.09 12.71
C LYS A 117 -19.21 -18.30 13.82
N LYS A 118 -19.60 -19.05 14.85
CA LYS A 118 -18.71 -19.41 15.95
C LYS A 118 -17.60 -20.35 15.48
N ILE A 119 -16.40 -20.09 15.95
CA ILE A 119 -15.20 -20.89 15.74
C ILE A 119 -14.79 -21.42 17.10
N TYR A 120 -14.72 -22.75 17.21
CA TYR A 120 -14.42 -23.44 18.46
C TYR A 120 -12.95 -23.88 18.50
N ASP A 121 -12.45 -24.13 19.70
CA ASP A 121 -11.12 -24.68 19.97
C ASP A 121 -9.94 -23.80 19.48
N VAL A 122 -10.17 -22.49 19.37
CA VAL A 122 -9.13 -21.50 19.05
C VAL A 122 -9.00 -20.48 20.18
N ASP A 123 -7.76 -20.19 20.58
CA ASP A 123 -7.46 -19.16 21.57
C ASP A 123 -7.33 -17.80 20.87
N GLY A 124 -7.98 -16.77 21.44
CA GLY A 124 -7.84 -15.37 21.01
C GLY A 124 -8.99 -14.81 20.16
N TYR A 125 -9.86 -15.66 19.60
CA TYR A 125 -11.07 -15.21 18.90
C TYR A 125 -12.15 -16.31 18.86
N SER A 126 -13.39 -15.88 18.69
CA SER A 126 -14.58 -16.74 18.67
C SER A 126 -15.37 -16.67 17.35
N SER A 127 -15.06 -15.71 16.49
CA SER A 127 -15.65 -15.52 15.16
C SER A 127 -14.79 -14.57 14.33
N TYR A 128 -15.09 -14.37 13.05
CA TYR A 128 -14.39 -13.35 12.26
C TYR A 128 -14.76 -11.92 12.67
N ASN A 129 -16.00 -11.69 13.11
CA ASN A 129 -16.36 -10.40 13.71
C ASN A 129 -15.48 -10.11 14.92
N ASP A 130 -15.25 -11.09 15.79
CA ASP A 130 -14.41 -10.91 16.99
C ASP A 130 -12.98 -10.46 16.64
N LEU A 131 -12.39 -11.04 15.58
CA LEU A 131 -11.08 -10.63 15.06
C LEU A 131 -11.07 -9.18 14.55
N ILE A 132 -12.09 -8.82 13.77
CA ILE A 132 -12.22 -7.47 13.18
C ILE A 132 -12.52 -6.46 14.27
N ASP A 133 -13.41 -6.77 15.20
CA ASP A 133 -13.81 -5.90 16.30
C ASP A 133 -12.64 -5.63 17.26
N THR A 134 -11.76 -6.63 17.47
CA THR A 134 -10.50 -6.46 18.20
C THR A 134 -9.56 -5.44 17.53
N HIS A 135 -9.62 -5.30 16.21
CA HIS A 135 -8.81 -4.36 15.43
C HIS A 135 -9.66 -3.34 14.66
N ASN A 136 -10.80 -2.92 15.25
CA ASN A 136 -11.78 -2.08 14.56
C ASN A 136 -11.24 -0.70 14.18
N TYR A 137 -10.14 -0.26 14.80
CA TYR A 137 -9.46 0.99 14.49
C TYR A 137 -9.05 1.08 13.01
N VAL A 138 -8.79 -0.04 12.34
CA VAL A 138 -8.44 -0.10 10.91
C VAL A 138 -9.61 0.39 10.03
N LEU A 139 -10.86 0.16 10.46
CA LEU A 139 -12.06 0.56 9.71
C LEU A 139 -12.25 2.08 9.63
N ASN A 140 -11.62 2.81 10.55
CA ASN A 140 -11.78 4.26 10.69
C ASN A 140 -10.63 5.07 10.07
N ILE A 141 -9.58 4.41 9.56
CA ILE A 141 -8.49 5.10 8.89
C ILE A 141 -8.98 5.62 7.52
N PRO A 142 -8.65 6.87 7.15
CA PRO A 142 -8.92 7.41 5.82
C PRO A 142 -8.42 6.50 4.71
N LYS A 143 -9.18 6.42 3.61
CA LYS A 143 -8.91 5.50 2.51
C LYS A 143 -7.57 5.74 1.83
N GLU A 144 -7.15 7.01 1.74
CA GLU A 144 -5.87 7.42 1.17
C GLU A 144 -4.72 6.84 2.01
N ASP A 145 -4.87 6.81 3.32
CA ASP A 145 -3.84 6.33 4.25
C ASP A 145 -3.84 4.82 4.38
N ILE A 146 -5.02 4.16 4.41
CA ILE A 146 -5.11 2.69 4.31
C ILE A 146 -4.41 2.20 3.05
N SER A 147 -4.56 2.91 1.94
CA SER A 147 -3.90 2.53 0.69
C SER A 147 -2.37 2.59 0.80
N LYS A 148 -1.82 3.63 1.46
CA LYS A 148 -0.38 3.73 1.74
C LYS A 148 0.11 2.58 2.64
N PHE A 149 -0.62 2.27 3.71
CA PHE A 149 -0.29 1.14 4.59
C PHE A 149 -0.31 -0.20 3.85
N TYR A 150 -1.33 -0.43 3.02
CA TYR A 150 -1.42 -1.64 2.21
C TYR A 150 -0.28 -1.73 1.17
N ASP A 151 0.11 -0.62 0.55
CA ASP A 151 1.25 -0.59 -0.37
C ASP A 151 2.58 -0.90 0.34
N ALA A 152 2.78 -0.40 1.56
CA ALA A 152 3.93 -0.75 2.38
C ALA A 152 3.92 -2.22 2.79
N PHE A 153 2.77 -2.75 3.21
CA PHE A 153 2.57 -4.19 3.48
C PHE A 153 2.90 -5.05 2.25
N LYS A 154 2.41 -4.68 1.05
CA LYS A 154 2.74 -5.37 -0.20
C LYS A 154 4.25 -5.44 -0.43
N SER A 155 4.95 -4.31 -0.24
CA SER A 155 6.41 -4.29 -0.39
C SER A 155 7.13 -5.09 0.70
N LEU A 156 6.62 -5.11 1.93
CA LEU A 156 7.13 -6.00 2.98
C LEU A 156 6.99 -7.47 2.57
N CYS A 157 5.84 -7.84 2.00
CA CYS A 157 5.62 -9.20 1.52
C CYS A 157 6.59 -9.63 0.44
N LYS A 158 6.94 -8.74 -0.50
CA LYS A 158 7.99 -9.01 -1.49
C LYS A 158 9.34 -9.36 -0.83
N LEU A 159 9.68 -8.68 0.28
CA LEU A 159 10.90 -8.97 1.03
C LEU A 159 10.84 -10.32 1.74
N TYR A 160 9.70 -10.67 2.33
CA TYR A 160 9.51 -11.99 2.93
C TYR A 160 9.66 -13.12 1.92
N THR A 161 9.10 -12.95 0.72
CA THR A 161 9.24 -13.92 -0.38
C THR A 161 10.70 -14.01 -0.83
N GLU A 162 11.37 -12.87 -1.03
CA GLU A 162 12.78 -12.86 -1.44
C GLU A 162 13.71 -13.49 -0.40
N CYS A 163 13.47 -13.21 0.88
CA CYS A 163 14.26 -13.74 1.99
C CYS A 163 14.19 -15.28 2.10
N ASP A 164 13.04 -15.86 1.73
CA ASP A 164 12.84 -17.31 1.71
C ASP A 164 13.28 -17.96 0.40
N ASP A 165 13.62 -17.16 -0.62
CA ASP A 165 14.10 -17.65 -1.90
C ASP A 165 15.61 -17.89 -1.84
N SER A 166 15.99 -19.16 -1.92
CA SER A 166 17.38 -19.60 -1.94
C SER A 166 18.16 -19.13 -3.18
N GLU A 167 17.46 -18.73 -4.24
CA GLU A 167 18.05 -18.22 -5.48
C GLU A 167 18.11 -16.69 -5.53
N SER A 168 17.64 -16.00 -4.48
CA SER A 168 17.65 -14.54 -4.43
C SER A 168 19.08 -13.98 -4.52
N ASP A 169 19.29 -13.07 -5.48
CA ASP A 169 20.53 -12.29 -5.55
C ASP A 169 20.44 -11.07 -4.62
N TYR A 170 21.56 -10.71 -4.01
CA TYR A 170 21.72 -9.55 -3.14
C TYR A 170 21.17 -8.26 -3.78
N ASN A 171 21.37 -8.07 -5.08
CA ASN A 171 20.90 -6.88 -5.79
C ASN A 171 19.36 -6.81 -5.84
N SER A 172 18.67 -7.93 -6.07
CA SER A 172 17.20 -8.01 -6.09
C SER A 172 16.62 -7.74 -4.70
N TYR A 173 17.19 -8.37 -3.67
CA TYR A 173 16.81 -8.11 -2.29
C TYR A 173 17.03 -6.63 -1.89
N LEU A 174 18.15 -6.05 -2.34
CA LEU A 174 18.48 -4.66 -2.07
C LEU A 174 17.49 -3.69 -2.72
N GLU A 175 17.14 -3.89 -3.99
CA GLU A 175 16.16 -3.06 -4.71
C GLU A 175 14.79 -3.11 -4.03
N LYS A 176 14.31 -4.31 -3.69
CA LYS A 176 13.04 -4.51 -2.95
C LYS A 176 13.08 -3.85 -1.58
N THR A 177 14.24 -3.87 -0.91
CA THR A 177 14.41 -3.23 0.40
C THR A 177 14.31 -1.72 0.28
N GLN A 178 14.90 -1.13 -0.75
CA GLN A 178 14.78 0.30 -1.03
C GLN A 178 13.33 0.70 -1.35
N GLU A 179 12.60 -0.12 -2.12
CA GLU A 179 11.18 0.09 -2.41
C GLU A 179 10.35 0.11 -1.11
N PHE A 180 10.57 -0.88 -0.23
CA PHE A 180 9.89 -0.95 1.06
C PHE A 180 10.23 0.24 1.97
N VAL A 181 11.52 0.55 2.16
CA VAL A 181 11.96 1.66 3.03
C VAL A 181 11.35 2.98 2.57
N LYS A 182 11.31 3.24 1.26
CA LYS A 182 10.68 4.45 0.72
C LYS A 182 9.20 4.55 1.12
N LYS A 183 8.44 3.45 0.98
CA LYS A 183 7.02 3.41 1.37
C LYS A 183 6.84 3.51 2.88
N TYR A 184 7.72 2.86 3.65
CA TYR A 184 7.70 2.89 5.11
C TYR A 184 7.97 4.29 5.68
N GLU A 185 8.94 5.03 5.11
CA GLU A 185 9.21 6.41 5.52
C GLU A 185 8.04 7.34 5.21
N GLN A 186 7.35 7.15 4.07
CA GLN A 186 6.13 7.92 3.75
C GLN A 186 5.01 7.73 4.77
N LEU A 187 5.00 6.62 5.52
CA LEU A 187 4.03 6.43 6.60
C LEU A 187 4.38 7.31 7.81
N LYS A 188 5.66 7.59 8.09
CA LYS A 188 6.06 8.42 9.24
C LYS A 188 5.61 9.87 9.14
N ASP A 189 5.36 10.35 7.92
CA ASP A 189 4.80 11.67 7.65
C ASP A 189 3.30 11.75 7.98
N LEU A 190 2.64 10.60 8.18
CA LEU A 190 1.28 10.56 8.74
C LEU A 190 1.36 10.93 10.22
N ASP A 191 0.26 11.41 10.80
CA ASP A 191 0.18 11.86 12.20
C ASP A 191 0.23 10.70 13.21
N ILE A 192 1.27 9.87 13.07
CA ILE A 192 1.53 8.67 13.85
C ILE A 192 1.84 9.05 15.30
N SER A 193 2.34 10.25 15.59
CA SER A 193 2.63 10.66 16.97
C SER A 193 1.35 10.87 17.80
N GLU A 194 0.30 11.42 17.21
CA GLU A 194 -0.89 11.86 17.94
C GLU A 194 -2.07 10.87 17.85
N ASN A 195 -2.17 10.10 16.76
CA ASN A 195 -3.29 9.19 16.56
C ASN A 195 -2.97 7.73 16.94
N GLU A 196 -3.68 7.22 17.95
CA GLU A 196 -3.50 5.85 18.45
C GLU A 196 -3.72 4.78 17.38
N SER A 197 -4.73 4.92 16.53
CA SER A 197 -5.01 3.97 15.46
C SER A 197 -3.82 3.84 14.51
N TYR A 198 -3.23 4.96 14.09
CA TYR A 198 -2.03 4.94 13.22
C TYR A 198 -0.83 4.30 13.92
N ARG A 199 -0.64 4.54 15.22
CA ARG A 199 0.42 3.87 15.99
C ARG A 199 0.26 2.36 15.99
N GLN A 200 -0.96 1.86 16.12
CA GLN A 200 -1.23 0.42 16.12
C GLN A 200 -0.95 -0.20 14.74
N LEU A 201 -1.42 0.40 13.63
CA LEU A 201 -1.09 -0.05 12.26
C LEU A 201 0.43 -0.08 12.04
N PHE A 202 1.10 1.01 12.40
CA PHE A 202 2.55 1.15 12.22
C PHE A 202 3.33 0.17 13.09
N SER A 203 2.90 -0.05 14.34
CA SER A 203 3.54 -1.00 15.25
C SER A 203 3.48 -2.43 14.71
N ILE A 204 2.37 -2.85 14.11
CA ILE A 204 2.24 -4.19 13.51
C ILE A 204 3.22 -4.34 12.34
N LEU A 205 3.24 -3.36 11.42
CA LEU A 205 4.15 -3.36 10.27
C LEU A 205 5.64 -3.32 10.70
N SER A 206 5.98 -2.49 11.68
CA SER A 206 7.33 -2.37 12.22
C SER A 206 7.79 -3.67 12.87
N LYS A 207 6.93 -4.29 13.69
CA LYS A 207 7.22 -5.57 14.34
C LYS A 207 7.50 -6.66 13.32
N ASP A 208 6.68 -6.75 12.27
CA ASP A 208 6.91 -7.73 11.20
C ASP A 208 8.18 -7.43 10.41
N TYR A 209 8.51 -6.16 10.17
CA TYR A 209 9.78 -5.79 9.57
C TYR A 209 10.99 -6.16 10.44
N ASP A 210 10.93 -5.96 11.76
CA ASP A 210 12.01 -6.36 12.67
C ASP A 210 12.14 -7.89 12.76
N ASN A 211 11.02 -8.62 12.68
CA ASN A 211 11.06 -10.08 12.58
C ASN A 211 11.74 -10.55 11.29
N LEU A 212 11.45 -9.90 10.16
CA LEU A 212 12.12 -10.17 8.90
C LEU A 212 13.64 -9.98 9.02
N LYS A 213 14.11 -8.89 9.65
CA LYS A 213 15.55 -8.65 9.87
C LYS A 213 16.23 -9.79 10.60
N ASN A 214 15.57 -10.31 11.63
CA ASN A 214 16.11 -11.42 12.42
C ASN A 214 16.10 -12.75 11.66
N LYS A 215 15.21 -12.88 10.68
CA LYS A 215 15.06 -14.08 9.86
C LYS A 215 16.06 -14.12 8.70
N CYS A 216 16.29 -13.00 8.02
CA CYS A 216 17.10 -12.95 6.81
C CYS A 216 18.60 -12.84 7.15
N SER A 217 19.38 -13.83 6.72
CA SER A 217 20.83 -13.91 6.94
C SER A 217 21.60 -12.70 6.37
N TYR A 218 21.08 -12.10 5.30
CA TYR A 218 21.66 -10.96 4.60
C TYR A 218 20.72 -9.76 4.68
N PHE A 219 20.80 -8.99 5.76
CA PHE A 219 20.10 -7.72 5.83
C PHE A 219 21.03 -6.59 5.37
N PRO A 220 20.72 -5.87 4.29
CA PRO A 220 21.51 -4.72 3.87
C PRO A 220 21.46 -3.67 5.00
N PRO A 221 22.61 -3.10 5.41
CA PRO A 221 22.64 -2.15 6.51
C PRO A 221 21.81 -0.91 6.14
N LEU A 222 20.70 -0.71 6.85
CA LEU A 222 19.75 0.40 6.65
C LEU A 222 20.38 1.79 6.72
N LEU A 223 21.48 1.91 7.45
CA LEU A 223 22.11 3.19 7.79
C LEU A 223 22.80 3.87 6.61
N THR A 224 23.14 3.15 5.54
CA THR A 224 23.76 3.78 4.36
C THR A 224 22.74 4.52 3.50
N TYR A 225 21.45 4.13 3.51
CA TYR A 225 20.46 4.64 2.56
C TYR A 225 19.74 5.92 2.97
N SER A 226 19.51 6.15 4.27
CA SER A 226 19.04 7.47 4.74
C SER A 226 20.05 8.56 4.32
N LEU A 227 21.35 8.27 4.46
CA LEU A 227 22.42 9.17 4.02
C LEU A 227 22.51 9.30 2.49
N ILE A 228 22.33 8.22 1.73
CA ILE A 228 22.38 8.25 0.26
C ILE A 228 21.17 9.01 -0.32
N SER A 229 19.96 8.79 0.18
CA SER A 229 18.76 9.51 -0.28
C SER A 229 18.87 11.02 0.00
N ILE A 230 19.34 11.37 1.20
CA ILE A 230 19.65 12.76 1.57
C ILE A 230 20.75 13.33 0.65
N ALA A 231 21.82 12.58 0.39
CA ALA A 231 22.89 13.01 -0.51
C ALA A 231 22.42 13.22 -1.96
N PHE A 232 21.53 12.37 -2.49
CA PHE A 232 20.95 12.56 -3.82
C PHE A 232 20.10 13.82 -3.92
N ILE A 233 19.34 14.17 -2.88
CA ILE A 233 18.60 15.44 -2.81
C ILE A 233 19.59 16.63 -2.85
N PHE A 234 20.68 16.56 -2.08
CA PHE A 234 21.72 17.60 -2.06
C PHE A 234 22.50 17.73 -3.38
N VAL A 235 22.60 16.67 -4.19
CA VAL A 235 23.24 16.71 -5.51
C VAL A 235 22.27 17.15 -6.61
N ALA A 236 21.02 16.69 -6.58
CA ALA A 236 20.03 16.99 -7.62
C ALA A 236 19.55 18.45 -7.58
N ILE A 237 19.27 19.01 -6.40
CA ILE A 237 18.75 20.38 -6.27
C ILE A 237 19.69 21.42 -6.92
N PRO A 238 21.01 21.44 -6.66
CA PRO A 238 21.94 22.35 -7.32
C PRO A 238 22.01 22.18 -8.84
N ILE A 239 21.88 20.95 -9.35
CA ILE A 239 21.90 20.68 -10.80
C ILE A 239 20.65 21.28 -11.46
N PHE A 240 19.47 21.04 -10.90
CA PHE A 240 18.22 21.62 -11.42
C PHE A 240 18.20 23.15 -11.31
N LEU A 241 18.67 23.71 -10.19
CA LEU A 241 18.83 25.15 -10.02
C LEU A 241 19.85 25.72 -11.01
N GLY A 242 20.96 25.03 -11.27
CA GLY A 242 21.98 25.44 -12.23
C GLY A 242 21.47 25.46 -13.67
N ILE A 243 20.72 24.42 -14.07
CA ILE A 243 20.08 24.34 -15.39
C ILE A 243 19.03 25.46 -15.54
N SER A 244 18.17 25.64 -14.54
CA SER A 244 17.15 26.69 -14.51
C SER A 244 17.79 28.09 -14.58
N TYR A 245 18.84 28.33 -13.80
CA TYR A 245 19.59 29.58 -13.79
C TYR A 245 20.23 29.88 -15.15
N LYS A 246 20.86 28.87 -15.80
CA LYS A 246 21.46 29.02 -17.13
C LYS A 246 20.40 29.35 -18.20
N TYR A 247 19.25 28.69 -18.17
CA TYR A 247 18.13 28.99 -19.08
C TYR A 247 17.57 30.39 -18.86
N SER A 248 17.38 30.79 -17.60
CA SER A 248 16.91 32.14 -17.22
C SER A 248 17.89 33.22 -17.70
N LEU A 249 19.19 33.07 -17.42
CA LEU A 249 20.24 34.00 -17.84
C LEU A 249 20.31 34.14 -19.38
N PHE A 250 20.17 33.04 -20.11
CA PHE A 250 20.12 33.07 -21.57
C PHE A 250 18.87 33.80 -22.09
N GLY A 251 17.73 33.60 -21.44
CA GLY A 251 16.49 34.34 -21.70
C GLY A 251 16.65 35.85 -21.51
N PHE A 252 17.26 36.27 -20.40
CA PHE A 252 17.57 37.69 -20.13
C PHE A 252 18.51 38.30 -21.18
N ARG A 253 19.57 37.57 -21.57
CA ARG A 253 20.53 38.03 -22.59
C ARG A 253 19.85 38.28 -23.94
N LYS A 254 18.95 37.40 -24.35
CA LYS A 254 18.19 37.53 -25.61
C LYS A 254 17.20 38.70 -25.57
N ARG A 255 16.57 38.98 -24.42
CA ARG A 255 15.70 40.16 -24.21
C ARG A 255 16.50 41.46 -24.29
N PHE A 256 17.68 41.52 -23.67
CA PHE A 256 18.54 42.70 -23.71
C PHE A 256 19.04 43.02 -25.13
N GLN A 257 19.46 42.01 -25.91
CA GLN A 257 19.85 42.20 -27.31
C GLN A 257 18.70 42.74 -28.18
N LYS A 258 17.47 42.22 -27.99
CA LYS A 258 16.28 42.74 -28.69
C LYS A 258 15.98 44.19 -28.33
N GLN A 259 16.12 44.59 -27.06
CA GLN A 259 15.96 46.00 -26.65
C GLN A 259 17.01 46.90 -27.32
N LYS A 260 18.29 46.51 -27.30
CA LYS A 260 19.38 47.28 -27.92
C LYS A 260 19.16 47.47 -29.44
N LEU A 261 18.61 46.46 -30.12
CA LEU A 261 18.29 46.57 -31.55
C LEU A 261 17.11 47.52 -31.80
N ARG A 262 16.06 47.47 -30.97
CA ARG A 262 14.92 48.40 -31.05
C ARG A 262 15.34 49.85 -30.83
N GLU A 263 16.25 50.12 -29.90
CA GLU A 263 16.79 51.47 -29.68
C GLU A 263 17.62 51.96 -30.86
N LYS A 264 18.47 51.11 -31.44
CA LYS A 264 19.23 51.46 -32.66
C LYS A 264 18.30 51.84 -33.82
N ILE A 265 17.24 51.06 -34.06
CA ILE A 265 16.25 51.35 -35.11
C ILE A 265 15.55 52.68 -34.84
N LYS A 266 15.11 52.94 -33.60
CA LYS A 266 14.51 54.23 -33.21
C LYS A 266 15.45 55.42 -33.45
N ASN A 267 16.73 55.29 -33.11
CA ASN A 267 17.72 56.35 -33.32
C ASN A 267 18.00 56.61 -34.80
N ILE A 268 18.01 55.57 -35.64
CA ILE A 268 18.14 55.71 -37.10
C ILE A 268 16.91 56.41 -37.69
N MET A 269 15.70 56.00 -37.31
CA MET A 269 14.46 56.67 -37.75
C MET A 269 14.43 58.15 -37.35
N LYS A 270 14.88 58.49 -36.14
CA LYS A 270 14.93 59.87 -35.65
C LYS A 270 15.90 60.76 -36.46
N LYS A 271 16.97 60.18 -37.03
CA LYS A 271 17.92 60.89 -37.91
C LYS A 271 17.44 61.05 -39.36
N MET A 272 16.45 60.28 -39.82
CA MET A 272 15.89 60.40 -41.17
C MET A 272 14.74 61.40 -41.26
N ILE A 273 14.15 61.79 -40.12
CA ILE A 273 13.01 62.71 -40.04
C ILE A 273 13.48 64.18 -39.86
N HIS A 274 14.79 64.41 -39.81
CA HIS A 274 15.40 65.72 -39.61
C HIS A 274 16.35 66.06 -40.75
#